data_AF-A0A918YBR8-F1
#
_entry.id   AF-A0A918YBR8-F1
#
_cell.length_a   1.000
_cell.length_b   1.000
_cell.length_c   1.000
_cell.angle_alpha   90.00
_cell.angle_beta   90.00
_cell.angle_gamma   90.00
#
_symmetry.space_group_name_H-M   'P 1'
#
loop_
_entity.id
_entity.type
_entity.pdbx_description
1 polymer ?
#
loop_
_entity_poly.entity_id
_entity_poly.type
_entity_poly.pdbx_seq_one_letter_code
_entity_poly.pdbx_strand_id
1 'polypeptide(L)'
;MRTPGDGTSSGAGRVGDAAARLGQDAAELARREVRAMQGDLVAGLREFGAGGALLGGAGVCGLLALWAAHETALRALETVMPRGRAAAVLTCVYGTGAAVLALAARDRVSAATEAAADALDKQADTLDATTAAPDGTTGA
;
A
#
# COMPACT_ATOMS: atom_id res chain seq x y z
N MET A 1 29.88 -61.78 -27.71
CA MET A 1 29.09 -60.58 -28.07
C MET A 1 28.79 -59.82 -26.78
N ARG A 2 29.23 -58.56 -26.69
CA ARG A 2 28.96 -57.69 -25.53
C ARG A 2 27.57 -57.07 -25.69
N THR A 3 26.73 -57.19 -24.67
CA THR A 3 25.57 -56.32 -24.45
C THR A 3 25.80 -55.54 -23.15
N PRO A 4 26.28 -54.28 -23.24
CA PRO A 4 26.27 -53.38 -22.10
C PRO A 4 24.82 -52.93 -21.85
N GLY A 5 24.23 -53.40 -20.75
CA GLY A 5 22.93 -52.95 -20.26
C GLY A 5 23.07 -51.83 -19.22
N ASP A 6 22.50 -50.66 -19.53
CA ASP A 6 21.49 -49.95 -18.74
C ASP A 6 21.82 -49.47 -17.29
N GLY A 7 23.09 -49.26 -16.94
CA GLY A 7 23.48 -48.82 -15.59
C GLY A 7 23.39 -47.32 -15.28
N THR A 8 23.28 -46.44 -16.28
CA THR A 8 23.47 -44.98 -16.12
C THR A 8 22.18 -44.15 -16.07
N SER A 9 21.01 -44.73 -16.34
CA SER A 9 19.71 -44.04 -16.33
C SER A 9 18.97 -44.09 -14.98
N SER A 10 19.33 -45.01 -14.08
CA SER A 10 18.65 -45.20 -12.78
C SER A 10 19.03 -44.15 -11.71
N GLY A 11 20.26 -43.63 -11.75
CA GLY A 11 20.72 -42.60 -10.81
C GLY A 11 20.20 -41.19 -11.12
N ALA A 12 20.21 -40.81 -12.40
CA ALA A 12 19.69 -39.52 -12.86
C ALA A 12 18.17 -39.38 -12.64
N GLY A 13 17.41 -40.48 -12.81
CA GLY A 13 15.97 -40.52 -12.52
C GLY A 13 15.64 -40.34 -11.03
N ARG A 14 16.42 -40.95 -10.12
CA ARG A 14 16.20 -40.82 -8.67
C ARG A 14 16.51 -39.43 -8.13
N VAL A 15 17.53 -38.75 -8.65
CA VAL A 15 17.85 -37.35 -8.27
C VAL A 15 16.78 -36.39 -8.80
N GLY A 16 16.28 -36.63 -10.02
CA GLY A 16 15.13 -35.90 -10.57
C GLY A 16 13.86 -36.07 -9.73
N ASP A 17 13.56 -37.29 -9.28
CA ASP A 17 12.41 -37.58 -8.41
C ASP A 17 12.53 -36.92 -7.02
N ALA A 18 13.73 -36.86 -6.44
CA ALA A 18 13.95 -36.20 -5.15
C ALA A 18 13.78 -34.68 -5.26
N ALA A 19 14.31 -34.06 -6.32
CA ALA A 19 14.13 -32.64 -6.59
C ALA A 19 12.66 -32.30 -6.87
N ALA A 20 11.95 -33.15 -7.60
CA ALA A 20 10.52 -33.00 -7.85
C ALA A 20 9.71 -33.04 -6.55
N ARG A 21 10.03 -33.95 -5.61
CA ARG A 21 9.35 -34.04 -4.30
C ARG A 21 9.60 -32.81 -3.43
N LEU A 22 10.84 -32.33 -3.33
CA LEU A 22 11.17 -31.11 -2.58
C LEU A 22 10.49 -29.86 -3.16
N GLY A 23 10.43 -29.75 -4.50
CA GLY A 23 9.69 -28.69 -5.17
C GLY A 23 8.19 -28.75 -4.88
N GLN A 24 7.64 -29.96 -4.78
CA GLN A 24 6.23 -30.17 -4.46
C GLN A 24 5.90 -29.79 -3.01
N ASP A 25 6.78 -30.14 -2.07
CA ASP A 25 6.64 -29.77 -0.65
C ASP A 25 6.81 -28.26 -0.44
N ALA A 26 7.81 -27.64 -1.09
CA ALA A 26 7.99 -26.20 -1.07
C ALA A 26 6.77 -25.47 -1.67
N ALA A 27 6.19 -26.01 -2.75
CA ALA A 27 4.98 -25.46 -3.35
C ALA A 27 3.74 -25.65 -2.45
N GLU A 28 3.64 -26.74 -1.69
CA GLU A 28 2.59 -26.92 -0.69
C GLU A 28 2.74 -25.97 0.50
N LEU A 29 3.95 -25.75 0.99
CA LEU A 29 4.24 -24.81 2.07
C LEU A 29 3.94 -23.37 1.64
N ALA A 30 4.44 -22.95 0.47
CA ALA A 30 4.15 -21.64 -0.10
C ALA A 30 2.62 -21.41 -0.25
N ARG A 31 1.87 -22.44 -0.67
CA ARG A 31 0.40 -22.35 -0.75
C ARG A 31 -0.28 -22.22 0.61
N ARG A 32 0.27 -22.80 1.68
CA ARG A 32 -0.22 -22.65 3.05
C ARG A 32 0.11 -21.25 3.60
N GLU A 33 1.35 -20.79 3.43
CA GLU A 33 1.79 -19.45 3.82
C GLU A 33 0.95 -18.37 3.12
N VAL A 34 0.71 -18.50 1.82
CA VAL A 34 -0.12 -17.56 1.05
C VAL A 34 -1.55 -17.54 1.57
N ARG A 35 -2.12 -18.68 1.96
CA ARG A 35 -3.47 -18.72 2.56
C ARG A 35 -3.51 -18.11 3.96
N ALA A 36 -2.46 -18.28 4.75
CA ALA A 36 -2.34 -17.66 6.07
C ALA A 36 -2.20 -16.14 5.96
N MET A 37 -1.28 -15.68 5.11
CA MET A 37 -1.07 -14.26 4.80
C MET A 37 -2.32 -13.62 4.19
N GLN A 38 -3.08 -14.33 3.37
CA GLN A 38 -4.30 -13.80 2.78
C GLN A 38 -5.35 -13.43 3.84
N GLY A 39 -5.42 -14.16 4.95
CA GLY A 39 -6.31 -13.83 6.07
C GLY A 39 -5.94 -12.51 6.73
N ASP A 40 -4.67 -12.32 7.07
CA ASP A 40 -4.16 -11.11 7.73
C ASP A 40 -4.16 -9.91 6.78
N LEU A 41 -3.82 -10.13 5.50
CA LEU A 41 -3.91 -9.10 4.46
C LEU A 41 -5.36 -8.65 4.28
N VAL A 42 -6.33 -9.56 4.22
CA VAL A 42 -7.75 -9.20 4.07
C VAL A 42 -8.29 -8.53 5.32
N ALA A 43 -7.87 -8.96 6.52
CA ALA A 43 -8.24 -8.31 7.77
C ALA A 43 -7.71 -6.87 7.82
N GLY A 44 -6.41 -6.68 7.54
CA GLY A 44 -5.80 -5.36 7.42
C GLY A 44 -6.48 -4.51 6.35
N LEU A 45 -6.75 -5.07 5.17
CA LEU A 45 -7.40 -4.35 4.07
C LEU A 45 -8.84 -3.94 4.40
N ARG A 46 -9.58 -4.72 5.21
CA ARG A 46 -10.94 -4.35 5.65
C ARG A 46 -10.93 -3.23 6.67
N GLU A 47 -9.98 -3.24 7.60
CA GLU A 47 -9.84 -2.18 8.61
C GLU A 47 -9.41 -0.86 7.97
N PHE A 48 -8.41 -0.89 7.07
CA PHE A 48 -8.05 0.25 6.24
C PHE A 48 -9.19 0.65 5.28
N GLY A 49 -9.91 -0.32 4.74
CA GLY A 49 -11.00 -0.11 3.79
C GLY A 49 -12.22 0.59 4.41
N ALA A 50 -12.54 0.31 5.67
CA ALA A 50 -13.65 0.97 6.37
C ALA A 50 -13.36 2.47 6.59
N GLY A 51 -12.14 2.79 7.03
CA GLY A 51 -11.69 4.18 7.16
C GLY A 51 -11.65 4.89 5.80
N GLY A 52 -11.12 4.22 4.78
CA GLY A 52 -11.05 4.74 3.41
C GLY A 52 -12.43 5.00 2.79
N ALA A 53 -13.41 4.12 3.02
CA ALA A 53 -14.77 4.29 2.51
C ALA A 53 -15.49 5.48 3.17
N LEU A 54 -15.35 5.65 4.48
CA LEU A 54 -15.91 6.80 5.20
C LEU A 54 -15.27 8.12 4.74
N LEU A 55 -13.94 8.14 4.56
CA LEU A 55 -13.26 9.31 4.03
C LEU A 55 -13.66 9.62 2.59
N GLY A 56 -13.79 8.59 1.75
CA GLY A 56 -14.29 8.72 0.38
C GLY A 56 -15.71 9.30 0.34
N GLY A 57 -16.62 8.78 1.17
CA GLY A 57 -17.97 9.30 1.30
C GLY A 57 -18.02 10.75 1.80
N ALA A 58 -17.22 11.07 2.83
CA ALA A 58 -17.08 12.44 3.33
C ALA A 58 -16.52 13.39 2.27
N GLY A 59 -15.58 12.93 1.43
CA GLY A 59 -15.06 13.70 0.30
C GLY A 59 -16.15 14.06 -0.73
N VAL A 60 -16.97 13.08 -1.14
CA VAL A 60 -18.08 13.32 -2.08
C VAL A 60 -19.13 14.26 -1.48
N CYS A 61 -19.53 14.04 -0.23
CA CYS A 61 -20.46 14.93 0.46
C CYS A 61 -19.89 16.35 0.61
N GLY A 62 -18.60 16.49 0.92
CA GLY A 62 -17.90 17.77 0.98
C GLY A 62 -17.90 18.49 -0.37
N LEU A 63 -17.67 17.78 -1.47
CA LEU A 63 -17.72 18.34 -2.82
C LEU A 63 -19.12 18.84 -3.19
N LEU A 64 -20.16 18.06 -2.87
CA LEU A 64 -21.56 18.45 -3.10
C LEU A 64 -21.94 19.68 -2.26
N ALA A 65 -21.51 19.74 -1.00
CA ALA A 65 -21.72 20.90 -0.15
C ALA A 65 -21.02 22.14 -0.70
N LEU A 66 -19.79 22.01 -1.21
CA LEU A 66 -19.05 23.10 -1.84
C LEU A 66 -19.75 23.63 -3.09
N TRP A 67 -20.30 22.73 -3.91
CA TRP A 67 -21.05 23.08 -5.12
C TRP A 67 -22.37 23.79 -4.78
N ALA A 68 -23.10 23.31 -3.79
CA ALA A 68 -24.30 23.99 -3.29
C ALA A 68 -23.96 25.38 -2.72
N ALA A 69 -22.87 25.51 -1.96
CA ALA A 69 -22.40 26.80 -1.46
C ALA A 69 -22.03 27.76 -2.60
N HIS A 70 -21.42 27.25 -3.68
CA HIS A 70 -21.10 28.04 -4.87
C HIS A 70 -22.36 28.61 -5.54
N GLU A 71 -23.37 27.77 -5.80
CA GLU A 71 -24.66 28.19 -6.36
C GLU A 71 -25.36 29.21 -5.46
N THR A 72 -25.35 28.99 -4.14
CA THR A 72 -25.97 29.90 -3.17
C THR A 72 -25.28 31.26 -3.16
N ALA A 73 -23.95 31.27 -3.16
CA ALA A 73 -23.16 32.49 -3.19
C ALA A 73 -23.31 33.23 -4.53
N LEU A 74 -23.41 32.51 -5.64
CA LEU A 74 -23.65 33.11 -6.96
C LEU A 74 -25.01 33.81 -7.01
N ARG A 75 -26.08 33.13 -6.55
CA ARG A 75 -27.42 33.73 -6.45
C ARG A 75 -27.47 34.91 -5.49
N ALA A 76 -26.76 34.83 -4.36
CA ALA A 76 -26.68 35.92 -3.39
C ALA A 76 -25.88 37.14 -3.91
N LEU A 77 -24.90 36.94 -4.78
CA LEU A 77 -24.16 38.06 -5.41
C LEU A 77 -24.89 38.64 -6.62
N GLU A 78 -25.66 37.83 -7.35
CA GLU A 78 -26.48 38.29 -8.48
C GLU A 78 -27.55 39.32 -8.07
N THR A 79 -27.99 39.31 -6.81
CA THR A 79 -28.91 40.33 -6.29
C THR A 79 -28.26 41.70 -6.11
N VAL A 80 -26.93 41.78 -6.12
CA VAL A 80 -26.16 43.01 -5.82
C VAL A 80 -25.26 43.44 -6.99
N MET A 81 -24.81 42.52 -7.86
CA MET A 81 -23.82 42.83 -8.91
C MET A 81 -24.00 41.96 -10.19
N PRO A 82 -23.62 42.46 -11.39
CA PRO A 82 -23.66 41.67 -12.63
C PRO A 82 -22.80 40.40 -12.57
N ARG A 83 -23.36 39.29 -13.08
CA ARG A 83 -22.85 37.90 -13.06
C ARG A 83 -21.35 37.74 -13.25
N GLY A 84 -20.74 38.48 -14.17
CA GLY A 84 -19.31 38.33 -14.50
C GLY A 84 -18.36 38.68 -13.35
N ARG A 85 -18.66 39.71 -12.56
CA ARG A 85 -17.79 40.13 -11.44
C ARG A 85 -17.96 39.22 -10.22
N ALA A 86 -19.17 38.71 -10.02
CA ALA A 86 -19.48 37.76 -8.95
C ALA A 86 -18.72 36.44 -9.11
N ALA A 87 -18.72 35.89 -10.34
CA ALA A 87 -17.97 34.68 -10.64
C ALA A 87 -16.47 34.85 -10.38
N ALA A 88 -15.87 35.95 -10.84
CA ALA A 88 -14.43 36.21 -10.65
C ALA A 88 -14.02 36.27 -9.17
N VAL A 89 -14.81 36.92 -8.31
CA VAL A 89 -14.54 37.00 -6.88
C VAL A 89 -14.65 35.62 -6.22
N LEU A 90 -15.72 34.87 -6.54
CA LEU A 90 -15.88 33.50 -6.04
C LEU A 90 -14.70 32.63 -6.47
N THR A 91 -14.28 32.68 -7.73
CA THR A 91 -13.14 31.89 -8.24
C THR A 91 -11.85 32.23 -7.48
N CYS A 92 -11.58 33.50 -7.17
CA CYS A 92 -10.43 33.86 -6.34
C CYS A 92 -10.54 33.32 -4.91
N VAL A 93 -11.71 33.38 -4.28
CA VAL A 93 -11.93 32.85 -2.92
C VAL A 93 -11.79 31.32 -2.89
N TYR A 94 -12.43 30.61 -3.81
CA TYR A 94 -12.29 29.16 -3.92
C TYR A 94 -10.87 28.74 -4.31
N GLY A 95 -10.21 29.47 -5.21
CA GLY A 95 -8.84 29.20 -5.63
C GLY A 95 -7.84 29.37 -4.49
N THR A 96 -7.99 30.42 -3.67
CA THR A 96 -7.14 30.62 -2.48
C THR A 96 -7.40 29.55 -1.42
N GLY A 97 -8.67 29.20 -1.16
CA GLY A 97 -9.01 28.08 -0.26
C GLY A 97 -8.44 26.75 -0.74
N ALA A 98 -8.56 26.45 -2.04
CA ALA A 98 -8.01 25.23 -2.63
C ALA A 98 -6.47 25.20 -2.57
N ALA A 99 -5.80 26.33 -2.79
CA ALA A 99 -4.34 26.42 -2.68
C ALA A 99 -3.86 26.15 -1.25
N VAL A 100 -4.51 26.73 -0.23
CA VAL A 100 -4.16 26.50 1.17
C VAL A 100 -4.41 25.05 1.57
N LEU A 101 -5.56 24.49 1.19
CA LEU A 101 -5.87 23.08 1.44
C LEU A 101 -4.88 22.13 0.74
N ALA A 102 -4.49 22.44 -0.50
CA ALA A 102 -3.50 21.67 -1.23
C ALA A 102 -2.12 21.70 -0.55
N LEU A 103 -1.68 22.86 -0.05
CA LEU A 103 -0.43 22.96 0.71
C LEU A 103 -0.49 22.17 2.01
N ALA A 104 -1.56 22.34 2.79
CA ALA A 104 -1.75 21.58 4.03
C ALA A 104 -1.81 20.06 3.79
N ALA A 105 -2.47 19.63 2.72
CA ALA A 105 -2.51 18.22 2.33
C ALA A 105 -1.12 17.69 1.96
N ARG A 106 -0.32 18.46 1.22
CA ARG A 106 1.05 18.08 0.86
C ARG A 106 1.91 17.90 2.11
N ASP A 107 1.86 18.83 3.05
CA ASP A 107 2.64 18.74 4.29
C ASP A 107 2.26 17.49 5.10
N ARG A 108 0.96 17.18 5.19
CA ARG A 108 0.47 15.99 5.89
C ARG A 108 0.88 14.69 5.21
N VAL A 109 0.84 14.64 3.88
CA VAL A 109 1.29 13.47 3.11
C VAL A 109 2.80 13.29 3.25
N SER A 110 3.58 14.35 3.14
CA SER A 110 5.04 14.30 3.33
C SER A 110 5.43 13.78 4.71
N ALA A 111 4.81 14.31 5.77
CA ALA A 111 5.06 13.84 7.13
C ALA A 111 4.69 12.35 7.32
N ALA A 112 3.57 11.90 6.72
CA ALA A 112 3.17 10.50 6.77
C ALA A 112 4.15 9.58 6.02
N THR A 113 4.66 10.01 4.86
CA THR A 113 5.65 9.24 4.10
C THR A 113 6.99 9.15 4.81
N GLU A 114 7.42 10.21 5.49
CA GLU A 114 8.68 10.23 6.23
C GLU A 114 8.59 9.33 7.47
N ALA A 115 7.49 9.38 8.22
CA ALA A 115 7.24 8.47 9.33
C ALA A 115 7.18 7.00 8.90
N ALA A 116 6.61 6.72 7.72
CA ALA A 116 6.60 5.37 7.16
C ALA A 116 8.01 4.89 6.77
N ALA A 117 8.82 5.76 6.15
CA ALA A 117 10.21 5.45 5.80
C ALA A 117 11.06 5.18 7.06
N ASP A 118 10.93 6.00 8.09
CA ASP A 118 11.66 5.86 9.36
C ASP A 118 11.29 4.57 10.12
N ALA A 119 10.02 4.12 10.01
CA ALA A 119 9.58 2.86 10.57
C ALA A 119 10.20 1.65 9.84
N LEU A 120 10.30 1.71 8.51
CA LEU A 120 10.95 0.68 7.69
C LEU A 120 12.46 0.59 7.98
N ASP A 121 13.12 1.74 8.13
CA ASP A 121 14.57 1.81 8.40
C ASP A 121 14.92 1.18 9.75
N LYS A 122 14.16 1.48 10.80
CA LYS A 122 14.31 0.84 12.12
C LYS A 122 14.16 -0.68 12.08
N GLN A 123 13.28 -1.20 11.22
CA GLN A 123 13.12 -2.64 11.06
C GLN A 123 14.32 -3.26 10.35
N ALA A 124 14.91 -2.57 9.37
CA ALA A 124 16.14 -3.00 8.71
C ALA A 124 17.32 -3.04 9.69
N ASP A 125 17.50 -1.99 10.50
CA ASP A 125 18.53 -1.94 11.55
C ASP A 125 18.41 -3.09 12.56
N THR A 126 17.17 -3.45 12.93
CA THR A 126 16.91 -4.54 13.87
C THR A 126 17.31 -5.91 13.29
N LEU A 127 17.12 -6.10 11.98
CA LEU A 127 17.52 -7.33 11.26
C LEU A 127 19.04 -7.43 11.10
N ASP A 128 19.69 -6.32 10.80
CA ASP A 128 21.16 -6.25 10.72
C ASP A 128 21.80 -6.46 12.09
N ALA A 129 21.25 -5.89 13.16
CA ALA A 129 21.72 -6.11 14.54
C ALA A 129 21.58 -7.58 14.98
N THR A 130 20.51 -8.26 14.55
CA THR A 130 20.30 -9.69 14.84
C THR A 130 21.26 -10.59 14.06
N THR A 131 21.63 -10.20 12.84
CA THR A 131 22.56 -10.94 11.97
C THR A 131 24.03 -10.66 12.31
N ALA A 132 24.32 -9.47 12.86
CA ALA A 132 25.66 -9.05 13.28
C ALA A 132 26.03 -9.52 14.70
N ALA A 133 25.09 -10.09 15.47
CA ALA A 133 25.43 -10.80 16.70
C ALA A 133 26.22 -12.06 16.31
N PRO A 134 27.54 -12.12 16.57
CA PRO A 134 28.29 -13.33 16.31
C PRO A 134 27.82 -14.36 17.33
N ASP A 135 27.38 -15.52 16.86
CA ASP A 135 27.27 -16.73 17.65
C ASP A 135 28.67 -17.18 18.09
N GLY A 136 29.27 -16.38 18.97
CA GLY A 136 30.36 -16.73 19.84
C GLY A 136 29.85 -17.56 21.00
N THR A 137 29.13 -18.64 20.74
CA THR A 137 29.14 -19.79 21.64
C THR A 137 30.39 -20.59 21.32
N THR A 138 31.49 -20.06 21.84
CA THR A 138 32.69 -20.84 22.18
C THR A 138 32.26 -22.10 22.92
N GLY A 139 32.84 -23.22 22.49
CA GLY A 139 32.61 -24.51 23.08
C GLY A 139 32.84 -24.55 24.59
N ALA A 140 32.06 -25.40 25.23
CA ALA A 140 32.39 -26.11 26.44
C ALA A 140 31.66 -27.46 26.40
#